data_AF-A0A2N9EMM2-F1
#
_entry.id   AF-A0A2N9EMM2-F1
#
_cell.length_a   1.000
_cell.length_b   1.000
_cell.length_c   1.000
_cell.angle_alpha   90.00
_cell.angle_beta   90.00
_cell.angle_gamma   90.00
#
_symmetry.space_group_name_H-M   'P 1'
#
loop_
_entity.id
_entity.type
_entity.pdbx_description
1 polymer ?
#
loop_
_entity_poly.entity_id
_entity_poly.type
_entity_poly.pdbx_seq_one_letter_code
_entity_poly.pdbx_strand_id
1 'polypeptide(L)'
;MSKLMLACCKLYISESRNRAALESIERAAKLFPEAAIINKFEDETYNRVGYTLVSKLAPKPSYNSCPLRSAVLAMVKAAFDTIDLELHCGSHPRLGVVDHICFHPLAHTLLDQVAEIAKSSAADIGSSLQVPTFLYGAAHEEGRTLDTIRRDLGYFKPNSSGTQWAGGLKPEFLLLKPDEGPAQVTQAKGVVVIGVTRWVDNYNVPILSTNIAAVRRIAKRVSGRGGGLPSVQAMALAHGEDVTEVACNLLEPSKVGGDRVQQEVERLAREEAMAVEKGYFTDLSQEEIIDRYLKLMKILFHLLGDYLQWHMDKKKTTDQSVLLCCKLFISESRNRAALDAIEQAARLNPETVIVNKFEDRAYNRVRYTLVSYVVQDITGSAIYSPLQQTVLAMVEAAFGAINLELHSGAHPRLGVVDDIIFHPLARALLDEAAWLAKAVAADIANRFQGQWNPSNVPFIFC
;
A
#
# COMPACT_ATOMS: atom_id res chain seq x y z
N MET A 1 19.16 12.70 22.62
CA MET A 1 18.21 12.68 21.48
C MET A 1 18.56 11.49 20.60
N SER A 2 17.62 10.61 20.30
CA SER A 2 17.86 9.54 19.32
C SER A 2 18.03 10.15 17.93
N LYS A 3 19.06 9.72 17.20
CA LYS A 3 19.32 10.23 15.84
C LYS A 3 18.16 9.83 14.92
N LEU A 4 17.69 10.76 14.08
CA LEU A 4 16.70 10.47 13.06
C LEU A 4 17.32 9.53 12.00
N MET A 5 16.70 8.37 11.82
CA MET A 5 17.10 7.38 10.83
C MET A 5 15.93 7.15 9.88
N LEU A 6 16.16 7.42 8.60
CA LEU A 6 15.19 7.24 7.54
C LEU A 6 15.80 6.40 6.41
N ALA A 7 14.97 5.67 5.69
CA ALA A 7 15.35 5.05 4.42
C ALA A 7 14.35 5.47 3.34
N CYS A 8 14.87 5.66 2.14
CA CYS A 8 14.10 5.91 0.93
C CYS A 8 14.15 4.68 0.03
N CYS A 9 13.06 4.40 -0.68
CA CYS A 9 13.02 3.47 -1.81
C CYS A 9 12.48 4.19 -3.03
N LYS A 10 13.25 4.21 -4.12
CA LYS A 10 12.80 4.61 -5.46
C LYS A 10 12.42 3.35 -6.22
N LEU A 11 11.13 3.21 -6.53
CA LEU A 11 10.54 2.06 -7.20
C LEU A 11 10.07 2.48 -8.60
N TYR A 12 10.64 1.88 -9.64
CA TYR A 12 10.29 2.17 -11.03
C TYR A 12 9.51 1.01 -11.65
N ILE A 13 8.36 1.33 -12.23
CA ILE A 13 7.44 0.37 -12.85
C ILE A 13 7.25 0.74 -14.32
N SER A 14 7.33 -0.25 -15.19
CA SER A 14 7.16 -0.14 -16.64
C SER A 14 5.67 -0.10 -16.99
N GLU A 15 4.97 0.93 -16.51
CA GLU A 15 3.57 1.24 -16.83
C GLU A 15 3.28 2.66 -16.33
N SER A 16 2.54 3.44 -17.11
CA SER A 16 2.02 4.75 -16.67
C SER A 16 0.65 5.10 -17.25
N ARG A 17 0.10 4.27 -18.14
CA ARG A 17 -1.14 4.49 -18.89
C ARG A 17 -2.31 3.69 -18.30
N ASN A 18 -2.04 2.52 -17.72
CA ASN A 18 -3.05 1.70 -17.05
C ASN A 18 -3.37 2.21 -15.64
N ARG A 19 -4.31 3.16 -15.56
CA ARG A 19 -4.73 3.78 -14.29
C ARG A 19 -5.17 2.78 -13.22
N ALA A 20 -5.90 1.73 -13.59
CA ALA A 20 -6.39 0.74 -12.63
C ALA A 20 -5.25 -0.06 -11.98
N ALA A 21 -4.21 -0.39 -12.76
CA ALA A 21 -2.99 -1.02 -12.23
C ALA A 21 -2.25 -0.06 -11.28
N LEU A 22 -2.05 1.19 -11.68
CA LEU A 22 -1.39 2.21 -10.83
C LEU A 22 -2.13 2.42 -9.50
N GLU A 23 -3.45 2.56 -9.54
CA GLU A 23 -4.28 2.67 -8.34
C GLU A 23 -4.18 1.44 -7.44
N SER A 24 -4.09 0.23 -8.03
CA SER A 24 -3.88 -1.01 -7.27
C SER A 24 -2.54 -1.00 -6.53
N ILE A 25 -1.47 -0.59 -7.22
CA ILE A 25 -0.12 -0.49 -6.65
C ILE A 25 -0.07 0.55 -5.53
N GLU A 26 -0.65 1.74 -5.73
CA GLU A 26 -0.71 2.79 -4.70
C GLU A 26 -1.55 2.37 -3.49
N ARG A 27 -2.66 1.64 -3.69
CA ARG A 27 -3.46 1.08 -2.60
C ARG A 27 -2.67 0.07 -1.78
N ALA A 28 -1.83 -0.75 -2.41
CA ALA A 28 -0.99 -1.71 -1.70
C ALA A 28 0.00 -1.01 -0.75
N ALA A 29 0.58 0.13 -1.15
CA ALA A 29 1.45 0.92 -0.29
C ALA A 29 0.71 1.51 0.94
N LYS A 30 -0.56 1.92 0.76
CA LYS A 30 -1.38 2.54 1.82
C LYS A 30 -1.66 1.61 3.02
N LEU A 31 -1.46 0.31 2.87
CA LEU A 31 -1.53 -0.65 3.98
C LEU A 31 -0.40 -0.47 5.00
N PHE A 32 0.64 0.28 4.65
CA PHE A 32 1.84 0.53 5.46
C PHE A 32 2.04 2.03 5.64
N PRO A 33 1.23 2.72 6.46
CA PRO A 33 1.24 4.17 6.56
C PRO A 33 2.57 4.77 7.03
N GLU A 34 3.41 3.99 7.72
CA GLU A 34 4.76 4.40 8.11
C GLU A 34 5.75 4.44 6.95
N ALA A 35 5.44 3.76 5.84
CA ALA A 35 6.19 3.79 4.58
C ALA A 35 5.42 4.59 3.51
N ALA A 36 5.45 5.91 3.65
CA ALA A 36 4.66 6.81 2.84
C ALA A 36 5.26 7.01 1.43
N ILE A 37 4.40 7.03 0.41
CA ILE A 37 4.74 7.56 -0.92
C ILE A 37 4.83 9.09 -0.81
N ILE A 38 6.03 9.64 -1.03
CA ILE A 38 6.35 11.07 -0.93
C ILE A 38 6.32 11.77 -2.28
N ASN A 39 6.64 11.03 -3.33
CA ASN A 39 6.58 11.51 -4.71
C ASN A 39 6.13 10.40 -5.66
N LYS A 40 5.48 10.82 -6.75
CA LYS A 40 5.11 10.01 -7.89
C LYS A 40 5.45 10.80 -9.15
N PHE A 41 6.25 10.21 -10.03
CA PHE A 41 6.59 10.79 -11.33
C PHE A 41 6.08 9.87 -12.43
N GLU A 42 5.11 10.32 -13.20
CA GLU A 42 4.49 9.57 -14.30
C GLU A 42 4.96 10.15 -15.63
N ASP A 43 5.48 9.30 -16.50
CA ASP A 43 5.86 9.68 -17.86
C ASP A 43 5.18 8.76 -18.88
N GLU A 44 4.12 9.28 -19.51
CA GLU A 44 3.31 8.56 -20.51
C GLU A 44 4.09 8.20 -21.78
N THR A 45 5.05 9.03 -22.17
CA THR A 45 5.87 8.83 -23.37
C THR A 45 6.86 7.68 -23.15
N TYR A 46 7.50 7.67 -21.99
CA TYR A 46 8.35 6.57 -21.56
C TYR A 46 7.57 5.32 -21.16
N ASN A 47 6.28 5.46 -20.87
CA ASN A 47 5.42 4.44 -20.29
C ASN A 47 6.05 3.85 -19.03
N ARG A 48 6.39 4.73 -18.09
CA ARG A 48 7.10 4.41 -16.85
C ARG A 48 6.65 5.34 -15.73
N VAL A 49 6.47 4.77 -14.55
CA VAL A 49 6.22 5.52 -13.31
C VAL A 49 7.33 5.28 -12.30
N GLY A 50 7.74 6.33 -11.61
CA GLY A 50 8.63 6.27 -10.45
C GLY A 50 7.85 6.63 -9.17
N TYR A 51 7.94 5.77 -8.16
CA TYR A 51 7.43 6.04 -6.82
C TYR A 51 8.59 6.22 -5.83
N THR A 52 8.50 7.25 -5.00
CA THR A 52 9.50 7.51 -3.95
C THR A 52 8.85 7.29 -2.59
N LEU A 53 9.21 6.18 -1.94
CA LEU A 53 8.73 5.81 -0.61
C LEU A 53 9.75 6.16 0.47
N VAL A 54 9.29 6.63 1.62
CA VAL A 54 10.15 6.89 2.78
C VAL A 54 9.55 6.27 4.03
N SER A 55 10.41 5.70 4.86
CA SER A 55 10.04 5.19 6.18
C SER A 55 11.11 5.55 7.21
N LYS A 56 10.67 5.70 8.45
CA LYS A 56 11.57 5.71 9.61
C LYS A 56 12.14 4.30 9.83
N LEU A 57 13.39 4.24 10.24
CA LEU A 57 14.04 3.00 10.69
C LEU A 57 14.15 2.96 12.21
N ALA A 58 13.96 1.77 12.77
CA ALA A 58 14.28 1.51 14.17
C ALA A 58 15.81 1.37 14.33
N PRO A 59 16.40 1.84 15.44
CA PRO A 59 17.85 1.69 15.71
C PRO A 59 18.31 0.23 15.76
N LYS A 60 17.42 -0.68 16.13
CA LYS A 60 17.57 -2.14 16.04
C LYS A 60 16.36 -2.67 15.28
N PRO A 61 16.41 -2.79 13.95
CA PRO A 61 15.33 -3.40 13.20
C PRO A 61 15.22 -4.87 13.65
N SER A 62 14.05 -5.28 14.16
CA SER A 62 13.75 -6.71 14.19
C SER A 62 13.60 -7.17 12.73
N TYR A 63 14.12 -8.35 12.41
CA TYR A 63 14.16 -8.89 11.04
C TYR A 63 12.78 -8.88 10.34
N ASN A 64 11.70 -8.92 11.14
CA ASN A 64 10.32 -9.11 10.69
C ASN A 64 9.46 -7.83 10.66
N SER A 65 9.98 -6.64 10.99
CA SER A 65 9.16 -5.41 10.99
C SER A 65 9.87 -4.23 10.33
N CYS A 66 10.01 -4.26 9.01
CA CYS A 66 10.38 -3.09 8.22
C CYS A 66 9.18 -2.65 7.37
N PRO A 67 8.51 -1.53 7.70
CA PRO A 67 7.37 -1.02 6.93
C PRO A 67 7.73 -0.76 5.47
N LEU A 68 8.95 -0.25 5.21
CA LEU A 68 9.42 0.02 3.85
C LEU A 68 9.53 -1.25 3.00
N ARG A 69 10.14 -2.31 3.53
CA ARG A 69 10.23 -3.63 2.86
C ARG A 69 8.84 -4.16 2.56
N SER A 70 7.93 -4.10 3.54
CA SER A 70 6.57 -4.64 3.42
C SER A 70 5.75 -3.88 2.37
N ALA A 71 5.84 -2.54 2.36
CA ALA A 71 5.21 -1.69 1.37
C ALA A 71 5.73 -1.97 -0.05
N VAL A 72 7.07 -2.03 -0.20
CA VAL A 72 7.69 -2.33 -1.49
C VAL A 72 7.27 -3.70 -2.00
N LEU A 73 7.30 -4.74 -1.15
CA LEU A 73 6.86 -6.09 -1.54
C LEU A 73 5.39 -6.09 -1.99
N ALA A 74 4.51 -5.41 -1.26
CA ALA A 74 3.09 -5.33 -1.60
C ALA A 74 2.86 -4.58 -2.92
N MET A 75 3.56 -3.48 -3.16
CA MET A 75 3.52 -2.74 -4.43
C MET A 75 4.02 -3.60 -5.61
N VAL A 76 5.13 -4.31 -5.43
CA VAL A 76 5.71 -5.19 -6.46
C VAL A 76 4.75 -6.33 -6.78
N LYS A 77 4.14 -6.95 -5.76
CA LYS A 77 3.10 -7.97 -5.95
C LYS A 77 1.92 -7.42 -6.74
N ALA A 78 1.39 -6.25 -6.35
CA ALA A 78 0.28 -5.62 -7.06
C ALA A 78 0.63 -5.29 -8.52
N ALA A 79 1.87 -4.87 -8.79
CA ALA A 79 2.35 -4.61 -10.14
C ALA A 79 2.35 -5.90 -10.99
N PHE A 80 2.89 -7.00 -10.47
CA PHE A 80 2.86 -8.29 -11.19
C PHE A 80 1.46 -8.87 -11.35
N ASP A 81 0.54 -8.60 -10.44
CA ASP A 81 -0.85 -9.08 -10.51
C ASP A 81 -1.68 -8.29 -11.55
N THR A 82 -1.25 -7.09 -11.94
CA THR A 82 -2.08 -6.15 -12.74
C THR A 82 -1.45 -5.68 -14.04
N ILE A 83 -0.16 -5.92 -14.26
CA ILE A 83 0.58 -5.48 -15.44
C ILE A 83 1.16 -6.71 -16.15
N ASP A 84 0.93 -6.78 -17.45
CA ASP A 84 1.55 -7.74 -18.35
C ASP A 84 2.60 -7.04 -19.23
N LEU A 85 3.87 -7.35 -19.00
CA LEU A 85 4.98 -6.76 -19.76
C LEU A 85 4.93 -7.13 -21.26
N GLU A 86 4.26 -8.22 -21.64
CA GLU A 86 4.09 -8.59 -23.05
C GLU A 86 3.27 -7.54 -23.82
N LEU A 87 2.41 -6.82 -23.13
CA LEU A 87 1.59 -5.73 -23.67
C LEU A 87 2.27 -4.36 -23.55
N HIS A 88 3.42 -4.27 -22.86
CA HIS A 88 4.12 -3.01 -22.67
C HIS A 88 4.75 -2.52 -23.98
N CYS A 89 4.64 -1.21 -24.22
CA CYS A 89 5.42 -0.49 -25.22
C CYS A 89 5.75 0.91 -24.72
N GLY A 90 7.04 1.29 -24.77
CA GLY A 90 7.53 2.59 -24.35
C GLY A 90 8.88 2.95 -24.98
N SER A 91 9.27 4.21 -24.85
CA SER A 91 10.55 4.74 -25.34
C SER A 91 11.67 4.70 -24.29
N HIS A 92 11.36 4.29 -23.05
CA HIS A 92 12.36 4.08 -22.01
C HIS A 92 12.80 2.61 -21.95
N PRO A 93 14.10 2.33 -21.82
CA PRO A 93 14.58 0.97 -21.64
C PRO A 93 14.05 0.36 -20.34
N ARG A 94 13.74 -0.94 -20.39
CA ARG A 94 13.20 -1.71 -19.26
C ARG A 94 13.59 -3.17 -19.32
N LEU A 95 13.74 -3.79 -18.14
CA LEU A 95 14.00 -5.22 -17.96
C LEU A 95 12.79 -6.00 -17.44
N GLY A 96 11.82 -5.35 -16.81
CA GLY A 96 10.69 -6.01 -16.17
C GLY A 96 9.50 -5.09 -15.94
N VAL A 97 8.39 -5.66 -15.47
CA VAL A 97 7.25 -4.87 -14.93
C VAL A 97 7.76 -3.94 -13.84
N VAL A 98 8.56 -4.48 -12.92
CA VAL A 98 9.33 -3.69 -11.96
C VAL A 98 10.76 -3.62 -12.45
N ASP A 99 11.07 -2.55 -13.17
CA ASP A 99 12.37 -2.38 -13.85
C ASP A 99 13.53 -2.23 -12.85
N HIS A 100 13.31 -1.43 -11.81
CA HIS A 100 14.39 -0.97 -10.96
C HIS A 100 13.88 -0.56 -9.58
N ILE A 101 14.51 -1.09 -8.53
CA ILE A 101 14.29 -0.69 -7.13
C ILE A 101 15.63 -0.23 -6.56
N CYS A 102 15.68 1.00 -6.04
CA CYS A 102 16.87 1.48 -5.34
C CYS A 102 16.52 1.99 -3.95
N PHE A 103 17.22 1.47 -2.95
CA PHE A 103 17.15 2.01 -1.61
C PHE A 103 18.29 2.98 -1.34
N HIS A 104 17.99 4.04 -0.60
CA HIS A 104 18.95 5.07 -0.23
C HIS A 104 18.89 5.36 1.29
N PRO A 105 20.03 5.46 1.97
CA PRO A 105 20.07 5.95 3.34
C PRO A 105 19.75 7.44 3.37
N LEU A 106 18.91 7.84 4.33
CA LEU A 106 18.56 9.23 4.58
C LEU A 106 18.90 9.61 6.03
N ALA A 107 19.10 10.90 6.28
CA ALA A 107 19.49 11.44 7.58
C ALA A 107 20.74 10.73 8.16
N HIS A 108 20.63 10.09 9.33
CA HIS A 108 21.76 9.42 9.98
C HIS A 108 21.82 7.91 9.73
N THR A 109 21.05 7.38 8.80
CA THR A 109 21.07 5.96 8.44
C THR A 109 22.37 5.61 7.72
N LEU A 110 22.96 4.46 8.06
CA LEU A 110 24.14 3.94 7.37
C LEU A 110 23.76 3.14 6.13
N LEU A 111 24.64 3.14 5.13
CA LEU A 111 24.43 2.42 3.86
C LEU A 111 24.17 0.92 4.09
N ASP A 112 24.94 0.29 4.97
CA ASP A 112 24.84 -1.15 5.27
C ASP A 112 23.51 -1.52 5.92
N GLN A 113 22.94 -0.62 6.74
CA GLN A 113 21.63 -0.85 7.35
C GLN A 113 20.52 -0.91 6.28
N VAL A 114 20.67 -0.14 5.21
CA VAL A 114 19.74 -0.15 4.07
C VAL A 114 20.03 -1.33 3.15
N ALA A 115 21.29 -1.75 3.02
CA ALA A 115 21.68 -2.94 2.27
C ALA A 115 20.98 -4.19 2.78
N GLU A 116 20.88 -4.37 4.09
CA GLU A 116 20.15 -5.50 4.69
C GLU A 116 18.66 -5.49 4.37
N ILE A 117 18.03 -4.29 4.29
CA ILE A 117 16.63 -4.15 3.86
C ILE A 117 16.48 -4.55 2.39
N ALA A 118 17.40 -4.13 1.53
CA ALA A 118 17.35 -4.44 0.10
C ALA A 118 17.58 -5.94 -0.17
N LYS A 119 18.55 -6.58 0.48
CA LYS A 119 18.77 -8.04 0.40
C LYS A 119 17.54 -8.80 0.85
N SER A 120 16.98 -8.42 1.99
CA SER A 120 15.76 -9.03 2.52
C SER A 120 14.55 -8.82 1.60
N SER A 121 14.46 -7.68 0.92
CA SER A 121 13.42 -7.40 -0.08
C SER A 121 13.62 -8.25 -1.34
N ALA A 122 14.87 -8.43 -1.78
CA ALA A 122 15.21 -9.28 -2.92
C ALA A 122 14.89 -10.75 -2.66
N ALA A 123 15.17 -11.26 -1.46
CA ALA A 123 14.81 -12.61 -1.07
C ALA A 123 13.27 -12.81 -1.10
N ASP A 124 12.49 -11.86 -0.57
CA ASP A 124 11.02 -11.94 -0.62
C ASP A 124 10.50 -11.89 -2.05
N ILE A 125 10.96 -10.93 -2.85
CA ILE A 125 10.50 -10.74 -4.22
C ILE A 125 10.89 -11.96 -5.08
N GLY A 126 12.16 -12.35 -5.05
CA GLY A 126 12.66 -13.47 -5.83
C GLY A 126 12.00 -14.79 -5.47
N SER A 127 11.92 -15.10 -4.17
CA SER A 127 11.39 -16.38 -3.70
C SER A 127 9.87 -16.43 -3.67
N SER A 128 9.19 -15.38 -3.21
CA SER A 128 7.72 -15.42 -3.05
C SER A 128 6.98 -15.09 -4.35
N LEU A 129 7.56 -14.25 -5.21
CA LEU A 129 6.93 -13.84 -6.47
C LEU A 129 7.50 -14.58 -7.69
N GLN A 130 8.48 -15.46 -7.47
CA GLN A 130 9.10 -16.34 -8.46
C GLN A 130 9.59 -15.55 -9.68
N VAL A 131 10.43 -14.55 -9.43
CA VAL A 131 11.01 -13.68 -10.47
C VAL A 131 12.53 -13.59 -10.32
N PRO A 132 13.30 -13.70 -11.42
CA PRO A 132 14.75 -13.50 -11.36
C PRO A 132 15.08 -12.11 -10.82
N THR A 133 15.85 -12.06 -9.74
CA THR A 133 16.15 -10.83 -9.01
C THR A 133 17.66 -10.61 -8.89
N PHE A 134 18.10 -9.43 -9.29
CA PHE A 134 19.50 -9.04 -9.38
C PHE A 134 19.83 -7.92 -8.39
N LEU A 135 20.77 -8.16 -7.48
CA LEU A 135 21.28 -7.20 -6.51
C LEU A 135 22.37 -6.29 -7.11
N TYR A 136 22.53 -5.05 -6.63
CA TYR A 136 23.64 -4.19 -7.04
C TYR A 136 24.01 -3.17 -5.96
N GLY A 137 25.15 -2.50 -6.16
CA GLY A 137 25.69 -1.53 -5.21
C GLY A 137 25.98 -2.20 -3.87
N ALA A 138 25.69 -1.51 -2.77
CA ALA A 138 25.97 -2.06 -1.43
C ALA A 138 25.13 -3.30 -1.07
N ALA A 139 24.09 -3.63 -1.86
CA ALA A 139 23.32 -4.85 -1.65
C ALA A 139 24.04 -6.12 -2.17
N HIS A 140 24.96 -5.96 -3.13
CA HIS A 140 25.71 -7.07 -3.71
C HIS A 140 27.09 -7.17 -3.08
N GLU A 141 27.56 -8.38 -2.76
CA GLU A 141 28.80 -8.62 -2.02
C GLU A 141 30.02 -7.97 -2.69
N GLU A 142 30.15 -8.11 -4.01
CA GLU A 142 31.26 -7.53 -4.79
C GLU A 142 30.98 -6.08 -5.24
N GLY A 143 29.86 -5.48 -4.83
CA GLY A 143 29.56 -4.09 -5.19
C GLY A 143 29.29 -3.84 -6.69
N ARG A 144 28.79 -4.85 -7.42
CA ARG A 144 28.54 -4.72 -8.87
C ARG A 144 27.60 -3.55 -9.19
N THR A 145 27.81 -2.90 -10.32
CA THR A 145 27.08 -1.68 -10.68
C THR A 145 25.80 -1.98 -11.46
N LEU A 146 24.81 -1.09 -11.35
CA LEU A 146 23.54 -1.19 -12.09
C LEU A 146 23.76 -1.19 -13.61
N ASP A 147 24.69 -0.39 -14.11
CA ASP A 147 24.99 -0.30 -15.55
C ASP A 147 25.64 -1.57 -16.10
N THR A 148 26.33 -2.36 -15.25
CA THR A 148 26.88 -3.67 -15.63
C THR A 148 25.75 -4.68 -15.83
N ILE A 149 24.88 -4.84 -14.83
CA ILE A 149 23.69 -5.71 -14.94
C ILE A 149 22.83 -5.34 -16.15
N ARG A 150 22.55 -4.04 -16.33
CA ARG A 150 21.78 -3.55 -17.47
C ARG A 150 22.44 -3.87 -18.81
N ARG A 151 23.77 -3.82 -18.92
CA ARG A 151 24.47 -4.22 -20.16
C ARG A 151 24.33 -5.71 -20.42
N ASP A 152 24.56 -6.53 -19.40
CA ASP A 152 24.56 -7.99 -19.51
C ASP A 152 23.17 -8.53 -19.85
N LEU A 153 22.12 -7.83 -19.41
CA LEU A 153 20.72 -8.15 -19.69
C LEU A 153 20.15 -7.42 -20.93
N GLY A 154 20.98 -6.72 -21.70
CA GLY A 154 20.58 -6.12 -22.97
C GLY A 154 19.71 -4.85 -22.87
N TYR A 155 19.65 -4.19 -21.70
CA TYR A 155 18.82 -3.00 -21.42
C TYR A 155 18.95 -1.89 -22.47
N PHE A 156 20.18 -1.59 -22.89
CA PHE A 156 20.49 -0.41 -23.73
C PHE A 156 20.19 -0.61 -25.22
N LYS A 157 19.67 -1.77 -25.62
CA LYS A 157 19.29 -2.07 -27.00
C LYS A 157 17.76 -2.15 -27.10
N PRO A 158 17.11 -1.30 -27.91
CA PRO A 158 15.70 -1.47 -28.26
C PRO A 158 15.44 -2.87 -28.80
N ASN A 159 14.32 -3.48 -28.40
CA ASN A 159 13.90 -4.81 -28.85
C ASN A 159 12.73 -4.78 -29.84
N SER A 160 12.29 -3.57 -30.24
CA SER A 160 11.22 -3.30 -31.20
C SER A 160 11.70 -2.31 -32.27
N SER A 161 10.81 -1.90 -33.17
CA SER A 161 11.09 -0.93 -34.24
C SER A 161 11.60 0.40 -33.68
N GLY A 162 12.65 0.96 -34.32
CA GLY A 162 13.16 2.29 -34.01
C GLY A 162 13.81 2.38 -32.63
N THR A 163 13.28 3.26 -31.79
CA THR A 163 13.77 3.58 -30.45
C THR A 163 12.89 2.97 -29.34
N GLN A 164 12.01 2.04 -29.69
CA GLN A 164 11.01 1.49 -28.77
C GLN A 164 11.43 0.17 -28.14
N TRP A 165 10.93 0.00 -26.93
CA TRP A 165 11.02 -1.18 -26.13
C TRP A 165 9.60 -1.74 -25.98
N ALA A 166 9.32 -2.88 -26.62
CA ALA A 166 8.02 -3.54 -26.60
C ALA A 166 8.08 -5.02 -26.20
N GLY A 167 7.03 -5.50 -25.51
CA GLY A 167 6.88 -6.88 -25.06
C GLY A 167 7.90 -7.35 -24.01
N GLY A 168 7.78 -8.62 -23.63
CA GLY A 168 8.63 -9.26 -22.62
C GLY A 168 10.09 -9.50 -23.07
N LEU A 169 10.93 -9.91 -22.12
CA LEU A 169 12.30 -10.34 -22.38
C LEU A 169 12.31 -11.66 -23.17
N LYS A 170 13.01 -11.68 -24.31
CA LYS A 170 13.07 -12.83 -25.25
C LYS A 170 14.18 -13.90 -25.05
N PRO A 171 15.02 -13.94 -24.00
CA PRO A 171 15.85 -15.13 -23.74
C PRO A 171 15.12 -16.18 -22.88
N GLU A 172 15.16 -17.45 -23.31
CA GLU A 172 14.74 -18.60 -22.46
C GLU A 172 15.72 -18.83 -21.28
N PHE A 173 16.97 -18.33 -21.38
CA PHE A 173 17.98 -18.41 -20.31
C PHE A 173 18.70 -17.08 -20.11
N LEU A 174 18.80 -16.63 -18.86
CA LEU A 174 19.62 -15.50 -18.47
C LEU A 174 21.10 -15.89 -18.53
N LEU A 175 21.93 -15.10 -19.21
CA LEU A 175 23.39 -15.28 -19.23
C LEU A 175 24.02 -15.03 -17.85
N LEU A 176 23.33 -14.24 -17.02
CA LEU A 176 23.73 -13.91 -15.66
C LEU A 176 22.83 -14.68 -14.67
N LYS A 177 23.46 -15.39 -13.73
CA LYS A 177 22.73 -16.07 -12.65
C LYS A 177 22.09 -15.01 -11.72
N PRO A 178 20.77 -15.07 -11.46
CA PRO A 178 20.13 -14.21 -10.46
C PRO A 178 20.70 -14.47 -9.06
N ASP A 179 20.73 -13.44 -8.22
CA ASP A 179 21.13 -13.62 -6.81
C ASP A 179 19.98 -14.22 -6.02
N GLU A 180 18.74 -13.87 -6.37
CA GLU A 180 17.53 -14.35 -5.72
C GLU A 180 16.48 -14.77 -6.77
N GLY A 181 15.65 -15.75 -6.43
CA GLY A 181 14.61 -16.30 -7.30
C GLY A 181 15.10 -17.27 -8.39
N PRO A 182 14.21 -17.70 -9.29
CA PRO A 182 14.53 -18.68 -10.32
C PRO A 182 15.41 -18.09 -11.43
N ALA A 183 16.15 -18.93 -12.15
CA ALA A 183 16.88 -18.53 -13.36
C ALA A 183 15.99 -18.36 -14.59
N GLN A 184 14.76 -18.88 -14.54
CA GLN A 184 13.80 -18.81 -15.64
C GLN A 184 13.05 -17.47 -15.60
N VAL A 185 13.01 -16.78 -16.74
CA VAL A 185 12.26 -15.54 -16.93
C VAL A 185 10.86 -15.86 -17.44
N THR A 186 9.85 -15.19 -16.89
CA THR A 186 8.51 -15.17 -17.49
C THR A 186 8.35 -13.88 -18.29
N GLN A 187 7.90 -13.97 -19.54
CA GLN A 187 7.83 -12.81 -20.44
C GLN A 187 6.94 -11.70 -19.86
N ALA A 188 5.79 -12.06 -19.28
CA ALA A 188 4.86 -11.16 -18.61
C ALA A 188 5.46 -10.38 -17.42
N LYS A 189 6.52 -10.88 -16.75
CA LYS A 189 7.13 -10.21 -15.59
C LYS A 189 8.50 -9.58 -15.89
N GLY A 190 9.30 -10.24 -16.72
CA GLY A 190 10.71 -9.91 -16.94
C GLY A 190 11.57 -10.22 -15.71
N VAL A 191 12.52 -9.33 -15.39
CA VAL A 191 13.40 -9.46 -14.21
C VAL A 191 13.33 -8.21 -13.34
N VAL A 192 13.77 -8.33 -12.08
CA VAL A 192 13.85 -7.21 -11.13
C VAL A 192 15.29 -6.91 -10.79
N VAL A 193 15.67 -5.63 -10.76
CA VAL A 193 16.98 -5.20 -10.30
C VAL A 193 16.84 -4.34 -9.04
N ILE A 194 17.46 -4.77 -7.94
CA ILE A 194 17.34 -4.15 -6.61
C ILE A 194 18.73 -3.74 -6.12
N GLY A 195 18.89 -2.57 -5.54
CA GLY A 195 20.19 -2.22 -4.98
C GLY A 195 20.18 -1.07 -4.01
N VAL A 196 21.36 -0.81 -3.46
CA VAL A 196 21.58 0.25 -2.48
C VAL A 196 22.71 1.16 -2.92
N THR A 197 22.43 2.46 -2.93
CA THR A 197 23.39 3.49 -3.31
C THR A 197 23.28 4.70 -2.38
N ARG A 198 24.26 5.59 -2.46
CA ARG A 198 24.11 6.95 -1.90
C ARG A 198 23.02 7.70 -2.66
N TRP A 199 22.67 8.91 -2.21
CA TRP A 199 21.64 9.71 -2.86
C TRP A 199 21.98 10.00 -4.32
N VAL A 200 20.99 9.85 -5.21
CA VAL A 200 21.11 10.08 -6.66
C VAL A 200 19.95 10.95 -7.11
N ASP A 201 20.26 12.03 -7.82
CA ASP A 201 19.27 12.87 -8.51
C ASP A 201 19.19 12.50 -9.99
N ASN A 202 18.01 12.71 -10.57
CA ASN A 202 17.73 12.45 -11.98
C ASN A 202 17.36 13.76 -12.64
N TYR A 203 18.12 14.19 -13.64
CA TYR A 203 17.93 15.45 -14.35
C TYR A 203 17.95 15.22 -15.85
N ASN A 204 16.83 15.49 -16.52
CA ASN A 204 16.67 15.29 -17.96
C ASN A 204 16.72 16.63 -18.67
N VAL A 205 17.41 16.68 -19.80
CA VAL A 205 17.51 17.89 -20.64
C VAL A 205 16.92 17.59 -22.03
N PRO A 206 15.76 18.17 -22.40
CA PRO A 206 15.18 17.96 -23.72
C PRO A 206 15.97 18.68 -24.83
N ILE A 207 16.19 17.99 -25.94
CA ILE A 207 16.76 18.55 -27.17
C ILE A 207 15.73 18.40 -28.28
N LEU A 208 15.38 19.50 -28.95
CA LEU A 208 14.43 19.55 -30.06
C LEU A 208 15.07 18.97 -31.33
N SER A 209 15.20 17.65 -31.37
CA SER A 209 15.86 16.93 -32.44
C SER A 209 15.45 15.46 -32.46
N THR A 210 15.20 14.95 -33.67
CA THR A 210 14.98 13.53 -33.94
C THR A 210 16.29 12.78 -34.26
N ASN A 211 17.41 13.49 -34.35
CA ASN A 211 18.72 12.90 -34.62
C ASN A 211 19.32 12.29 -33.35
N ILE A 212 18.78 11.14 -32.93
CA ILE A 212 19.22 10.43 -31.73
C ILE A 212 20.70 10.05 -31.78
N ALA A 213 21.29 9.85 -32.96
CA ALA A 213 22.71 9.54 -33.09
C ALA A 213 23.59 10.72 -32.64
N ALA A 214 23.21 11.95 -32.96
CA ALA A 214 23.87 13.15 -32.48
C ALA A 214 23.65 13.35 -30.97
N VAL A 215 22.42 13.19 -30.48
CA VAL A 215 22.14 13.32 -29.04
C VAL A 215 22.86 12.23 -28.23
N ARG A 216 23.06 11.02 -28.77
CA ARG A 216 23.94 10.00 -28.17
C ARG A 216 25.39 10.44 -28.04
N ARG A 217 25.94 11.17 -29.03
CA ARG A 217 27.29 11.75 -28.92
C ARG A 217 27.35 12.81 -27.82
N ILE A 218 26.33 13.66 -27.73
CA ILE A 218 26.20 14.66 -26.66
C ILE A 218 26.16 13.95 -25.30
N ALA A 219 25.24 13.00 -25.10
CA ALA A 219 25.10 12.25 -23.85
C ALA A 219 26.41 11.54 -23.45
N LYS A 220 27.13 10.95 -24.41
CA LYS A 220 28.45 10.35 -24.15
C LYS A 220 29.45 11.40 -23.62
N ARG A 221 29.51 12.59 -24.22
CA ARG A 221 30.41 13.69 -23.81
C ARG A 221 30.00 14.36 -22.51
N VAL A 222 28.71 14.35 -22.16
CA VAL A 222 28.22 14.80 -20.84
C VAL A 222 28.62 13.81 -19.74
N SER A 223 28.53 12.51 -20.03
CA SER A 223 28.79 11.48 -19.03
C SER A 223 30.26 11.43 -18.61
N GLY A 224 30.52 11.25 -17.31
CA GLY A 224 31.88 11.11 -16.79
C GLY A 224 32.66 9.94 -17.41
N ARG A 225 31.97 8.85 -17.81
CA ARG A 225 32.62 7.73 -18.52
C ARG A 225 33.15 8.14 -19.90
N GLY A 226 32.53 9.12 -20.55
CA GLY A 226 33.00 9.67 -21.82
C GLY A 226 33.92 10.88 -21.68
N GLY A 227 34.43 11.15 -20.48
CA GLY A 227 35.33 12.28 -20.20
C GLY A 227 34.62 13.59 -19.87
N GLY A 228 33.29 13.55 -19.66
CA GLY A 228 32.47 14.71 -19.30
C GLY A 228 32.48 15.05 -17.81
N LEU A 229 31.30 15.39 -17.30
CA LEU A 229 31.12 15.77 -15.91
C LEU A 229 31.37 14.57 -14.97
N PRO A 230 32.19 14.72 -13.92
CA PRO A 230 32.47 13.63 -12.99
C PRO A 230 31.18 13.20 -12.28
N SER A 231 31.05 11.89 -12.02
CA SER A 231 29.89 11.32 -11.32
C SER A 231 28.53 11.54 -12.01
N VAL A 232 28.53 11.86 -13.31
CA VAL A 232 27.32 11.93 -14.15
C VAL A 232 27.25 10.73 -15.10
N GLN A 233 26.15 10.01 -15.06
CA GLN A 233 25.78 9.03 -16.09
C GLN A 233 24.73 9.67 -16.98
N ALA A 234 24.91 9.60 -18.31
CA ALA A 234 23.97 10.20 -19.25
C ALA A 234 23.64 9.22 -20.39
N MET A 235 22.40 9.25 -20.84
CA MET A 235 21.96 8.51 -22.03
C MET A 235 20.98 9.34 -22.85
N ALA A 236 20.94 9.07 -24.15
CA ALA A 236 19.98 9.70 -25.05
C ALA A 236 18.73 8.83 -25.17
N LEU A 237 17.56 9.40 -24.93
CA LEU A 237 16.26 8.73 -24.99
C LEU A 237 15.30 9.53 -25.86
N ALA A 238 14.61 8.87 -26.78
CA ALA A 238 13.55 9.52 -27.55
C ALA A 238 12.37 9.83 -26.62
N HIS A 239 11.82 11.03 -26.69
CA HIS A 239 10.68 11.45 -25.87
C HIS A 239 9.65 12.14 -26.77
N GLY A 240 8.73 11.36 -27.32
CA GLY A 240 7.76 11.85 -28.30
C GLY A 240 8.31 11.81 -29.71
N GLU A 241 7.71 12.58 -30.61
CA GLU A 241 8.05 12.54 -32.04
C GLU A 241 9.25 13.41 -32.39
N ASP A 242 9.39 14.58 -31.75
CA ASP A 242 10.35 15.62 -32.15
C ASP A 242 11.46 15.90 -31.10
N VAL A 243 11.42 15.22 -29.95
CA VAL A 243 12.31 15.49 -28.83
C VAL A 243 13.13 14.25 -28.49
N THR A 244 14.42 14.47 -28.22
CA THR A 244 15.31 13.48 -27.61
C THR A 244 15.92 14.08 -26.36
N GLU A 245 15.78 13.40 -25.23
CA GLU A 245 16.35 13.85 -23.98
C GLU A 245 17.77 13.34 -23.77
N VAL A 246 18.61 14.17 -23.16
CA VAL A 246 19.80 13.71 -22.44
C VAL A 246 19.39 13.44 -21.00
N ALA A 247 19.01 12.20 -20.71
CA ALA A 247 18.61 11.76 -19.39
C ALA A 247 19.85 11.49 -18.52
N CYS A 248 19.99 12.20 -17.40
CA CYS A 248 21.16 12.13 -16.53
C CYS A 248 20.85 11.59 -15.13
N ASN A 249 21.70 10.69 -14.63
CA ASN A 249 21.79 10.35 -13.22
C ASN A 249 22.99 11.07 -12.61
N LEU A 250 22.76 11.86 -11.57
CA LEU A 250 23.77 12.59 -10.81
C LEU A 250 24.12 11.76 -9.57
N LEU A 251 25.23 11.03 -9.62
CA LEU A 251 25.61 10.08 -8.58
C LEU A 251 26.16 10.75 -7.31
N GLU A 252 26.58 12.01 -7.44
CA GLU A 252 27.03 12.87 -6.35
C GLU A 252 26.47 14.29 -6.55
N PRO A 253 25.17 14.51 -6.29
CA PRO A 253 24.49 15.77 -6.62
C PRO A 253 25.03 16.97 -5.84
N SER A 254 25.73 16.74 -4.71
CA SER A 254 26.45 17.78 -3.98
C SER A 254 27.69 18.34 -4.72
N LYS A 255 28.19 17.63 -5.74
CA LYS A 255 29.35 18.06 -6.56
C LYS A 255 28.95 18.57 -7.94
N VAL A 256 27.94 17.94 -8.55
CA VAL A 256 27.44 18.29 -9.88
C VAL A 256 25.92 18.34 -9.83
N GLY A 257 25.37 19.56 -9.88
CA GLY A 257 23.94 19.81 -9.93
C GLY A 257 23.39 19.84 -11.37
N GLY A 258 22.06 19.91 -11.47
CA GLY A 258 21.37 19.99 -12.75
C GLY A 258 21.73 21.24 -13.57
N ASP A 259 22.09 22.35 -12.92
CA ASP A 259 22.56 23.57 -13.57
C ASP A 259 23.84 23.35 -14.40
N ARG A 260 24.80 22.60 -13.86
CA ARG A 260 26.03 22.25 -14.57
C ARG A 260 25.78 21.29 -15.73
N VAL A 261 24.85 20.35 -15.55
CA VAL A 261 24.42 19.45 -16.62
C VAL A 261 23.74 20.22 -17.73
N GLN A 262 22.80 21.11 -17.41
CA GLN A 262 22.13 21.99 -18.36
C GLN A 262 23.14 22.77 -19.20
N GLN A 263 24.08 23.47 -18.55
CA GLN A 263 25.10 24.26 -19.24
C GLN A 263 25.97 23.41 -20.18
N GLU A 264 26.36 22.21 -19.77
CA GLU A 264 27.19 21.34 -20.60
C GLU A 264 26.41 20.77 -21.79
N VAL A 265 25.14 20.40 -21.60
CA VAL A 265 24.26 19.97 -22.70
C VAL A 265 24.06 21.11 -23.69
N GLU A 266 23.75 22.33 -23.23
CA GLU A 266 23.61 23.51 -24.09
C GLU A 266 24.89 23.83 -24.87
N ARG A 267 26.05 23.73 -24.22
CA ARG A 267 27.35 23.94 -24.86
C ARG A 267 27.58 22.93 -25.99
N LEU A 268 27.33 21.65 -25.74
CA LEU A 268 27.51 20.57 -26.70
C LEU A 268 26.47 20.60 -27.83
N ALA A 269 25.22 20.94 -27.53
CA ALA A 269 24.16 21.05 -28.51
C ALA A 269 24.39 22.21 -29.49
N ARG A 270 24.98 23.33 -29.03
CA ARG A 270 25.39 24.43 -29.91
C ARG A 270 26.43 24.00 -30.94
N GLU A 271 27.35 23.10 -30.59
CA GLU A 271 28.33 22.53 -31.55
C GLU A 271 27.65 21.71 -32.65
N GLU A 272 26.49 21.12 -32.36
CA GLU A 272 25.69 20.31 -33.29
C GLU A 272 24.48 21.10 -33.87
N ALA A 273 24.43 22.43 -33.65
CA ALA A 273 23.36 23.33 -34.08
C ALA A 273 21.93 22.91 -33.65
N MET A 274 21.79 22.37 -32.43
CA MET A 274 20.52 21.90 -31.87
C MET A 274 19.97 22.86 -30.82
N ALA A 275 18.64 23.02 -30.80
CA ALA A 275 17.93 23.75 -29.76
C ALA A 275 17.71 22.87 -28.52
N VAL A 276 17.92 23.46 -27.34
CA VAL A 276 17.83 22.79 -26.04
C VAL A 276 16.78 23.51 -25.20
N GLU A 277 15.90 22.74 -24.56
CA GLU A 277 14.93 23.29 -23.61
C GLU A 277 15.47 23.25 -22.18
N LYS A 278 14.74 23.88 -21.25
CA LYS A 278 15.09 23.82 -19.84
C LYS A 278 14.87 22.40 -19.33
N GLY A 279 15.94 21.80 -18.79
CA GLY A 279 15.86 20.51 -18.14
C GLY A 279 15.12 20.55 -16.81
N TYR A 280 14.71 19.37 -16.36
CA TYR A 280 13.89 19.18 -15.16
C TYR A 280 14.35 17.96 -14.34
N PHE A 281 14.05 17.98 -13.05
CA PHE A 281 14.25 16.83 -12.18
C PHE A 281 13.05 15.88 -12.27
N THR A 282 13.30 14.57 -12.28
CA THR A 282 12.23 13.56 -12.26
C THR A 282 11.82 13.17 -10.84
N ASP A 283 12.47 13.73 -9.83
CA ASP A 283 12.18 13.49 -8.41
C ASP A 283 12.53 14.73 -7.59
N LEU A 284 12.18 14.71 -6.31
CA LEU A 284 12.48 15.78 -5.35
C LEU A 284 13.90 15.65 -4.80
N SER A 285 14.45 16.75 -4.24
CA SER A 285 15.75 16.71 -3.57
C SER A 285 15.70 15.84 -2.30
N GLN A 286 16.87 15.41 -1.82
CA GLN A 286 16.99 14.64 -0.58
C GLN A 286 16.33 15.35 0.61
N GLU A 287 16.57 16.66 0.75
CA GLU A 287 16.05 17.50 1.82
C GLU A 287 14.53 17.67 1.72
N GLU A 288 14.01 17.91 0.51
CA GLU A 288 12.57 18.04 0.26
C GLU A 288 11.82 16.75 0.59
N ILE A 289 12.40 15.60 0.26
CA ILE A 289 11.83 14.29 0.57
C ILE A 289 11.77 14.07 2.08
N ILE A 290 12.85 14.37 2.81
CA ILE A 290 12.89 14.27 4.26
C ILE A 290 11.85 15.21 4.88
N ASP A 291 11.81 16.48 4.45
CA ASP A 291 10.88 17.47 4.98
C ASP A 291 9.41 17.08 4.73
N ARG A 292 9.07 16.67 3.50
CA ARG A 292 7.73 16.18 3.16
C ARG A 292 7.34 14.96 3.97
N TYR A 293 8.24 13.98 4.12
CA TYR A 293 7.99 12.82 4.96
C TYR A 293 7.75 13.23 6.42
N LEU A 294 8.58 14.10 6.99
CA LEU A 294 8.41 14.56 8.37
C LEU A 294 7.13 15.37 8.56
N LYS A 295 6.72 16.19 7.58
CA LYS A 295 5.43 16.90 7.59
C LYS A 295 4.26 15.93 7.53
N LEU A 296 4.29 14.97 6.61
CA LEU A 296 3.27 13.92 6.49
C LEU A 296 3.19 13.09 7.76
N MET A 297 4.33 12.70 8.33
CA MET A 297 4.36 11.98 9.60
C MET A 297 3.89 12.85 10.75
N LYS A 298 4.21 14.14 10.80
CA LYS A 298 3.64 15.04 11.83
C LYS A 298 2.13 15.15 11.72
N ILE A 299 1.58 15.26 10.52
CA ILE A 299 0.14 15.25 10.28
C ILE A 299 -0.42 13.88 10.67
N LEU A 300 0.21 12.79 10.25
CA LEU A 300 -0.19 11.45 10.61
C LEU A 300 -0.10 11.23 12.12
N PHE A 301 0.88 11.77 12.84
CA PHE A 301 1.04 11.71 14.30
C PHE A 301 0.19 12.74 15.05
N HIS A 302 -0.29 13.81 14.41
CA HIS A 302 -1.33 14.69 14.97
C HIS A 302 -2.69 14.06 14.76
N LEU A 303 -2.99 13.49 13.59
CA LEU A 303 -4.20 12.70 13.35
C LEU A 303 -4.20 11.43 14.19
N LEU A 304 -3.07 10.70 14.27
CA LEU A 304 -2.85 9.62 15.22
C LEU A 304 -2.75 10.16 16.62
N GLY A 305 -2.37 11.40 16.87
CA GLY A 305 -2.20 11.99 18.20
C GLY A 305 -3.54 12.39 18.78
N ASP A 306 -4.44 12.94 17.96
CA ASP A 306 -5.84 13.20 18.24
C ASP A 306 -6.60 11.88 18.30
N TYR A 307 -6.29 10.92 17.42
CA TYR A 307 -6.80 9.55 17.46
C TYR A 307 -6.21 8.73 18.60
N LEU A 308 -4.98 8.98 19.08
CA LEU A 308 -4.29 8.37 20.25
C LEU A 308 -4.55 9.18 21.51
N GLN A 309 -5.06 10.40 21.49
CA GLN A 309 -5.58 11.09 22.66
C GLN A 309 -7.01 10.58 22.88
N TRP A 310 -7.79 10.51 21.80
CA TRP A 310 -9.06 9.78 21.73
C TRP A 310 -8.89 8.28 22.04
N HIS A 311 -7.81 7.65 21.58
CA HIS A 311 -7.49 6.25 21.91
C HIS A 311 -6.70 6.07 23.19
N MET A 312 -5.89 6.96 23.73
CA MET A 312 -5.24 6.71 25.04
C MET A 312 -6.28 6.76 26.16
N ASP A 313 -7.38 7.48 25.95
CA ASP A 313 -8.61 7.35 26.71
C ASP A 313 -9.34 5.99 26.47
N LYS A 314 -8.98 5.22 25.42
CA LYS A 314 -9.54 3.88 25.05
C LYS A 314 -8.56 2.69 24.89
N LYS A 315 -7.23 2.85 25.00
CA LYS A 315 -6.16 1.90 24.57
C LYS A 315 -5.45 1.25 25.76
N LYS A 316 -6.01 1.41 26.95
CA LYS A 316 -5.85 0.41 28.02
C LYS A 316 -6.62 -0.89 27.73
N THR A 317 -7.35 -1.00 26.62
CA THR A 317 -8.33 -2.08 26.38
C THR A 317 -8.26 -2.81 25.03
N THR A 318 -7.29 -2.61 24.13
CA THR A 318 -7.42 -3.09 22.72
C THR A 318 -6.48 -4.21 22.24
N ASP A 319 -5.52 -4.71 23.02
CA ASP A 319 -4.66 -5.83 22.57
C ASP A 319 -5.35 -7.22 22.69
N GLN A 320 -6.61 -7.22 23.12
CA GLN A 320 -7.41 -8.42 23.40
C GLN A 320 -8.82 -8.34 22.79
N SER A 321 -8.99 -7.56 21.72
CA SER A 321 -10.30 -7.43 21.07
C SER A 321 -10.52 -8.42 19.92
N VAL A 322 -11.66 -9.09 19.92
CA VAL A 322 -12.14 -10.00 18.87
C VAL A 322 -13.42 -9.47 18.22
N LEU A 323 -13.59 -9.69 16.91
CA LEU A 323 -14.74 -9.18 16.17
C LEU A 323 -15.85 -10.22 16.13
N LEU A 324 -17.07 -9.85 16.52
CA LEU A 324 -18.25 -10.70 16.49
C LEU A 324 -19.38 -10.06 15.69
N CYS A 325 -20.26 -10.91 15.18
CA CYS A 325 -21.50 -10.54 14.51
C CYS A 325 -22.69 -11.00 15.35
N CYS A 326 -23.73 -10.18 15.46
CA CYS A 326 -25.02 -10.57 16.03
C CYS A 326 -26.13 -10.47 14.97
N LYS A 327 -26.91 -11.53 14.82
CA LYS A 327 -28.19 -11.48 14.10
C LYS A 327 -29.30 -11.41 15.14
N LEU A 328 -29.92 -10.23 15.24
CA LEU A 328 -31.02 -9.94 16.15
C LEU A 328 -32.34 -9.98 15.37
N PHE A 329 -33.26 -10.85 15.78
CA PHE A 329 -34.57 -11.01 15.15
C PHE A 329 -35.67 -10.45 16.04
N ILE A 330 -36.45 -9.52 15.52
CA ILE A 330 -37.51 -8.82 16.24
C ILE A 330 -38.84 -9.04 15.52
N SER A 331 -39.87 -9.42 16.27
CA SER A 331 -41.25 -9.60 15.81
C SER A 331 -41.94 -8.25 15.62
N GLU A 332 -41.45 -7.46 14.66
CA GLU A 332 -42.11 -6.27 14.11
C GLU A 332 -41.39 -5.84 12.82
N SER A 333 -42.12 -5.51 11.76
CA SER A 333 -41.58 -4.91 10.52
C SER A 333 -42.51 -3.90 9.85
N ARG A 334 -43.69 -3.66 10.43
CA ARG A 334 -44.75 -2.80 9.90
C ARG A 334 -44.85 -1.48 10.67
N ASN A 335 -44.63 -1.49 11.98
CA ASN A 335 -44.63 -0.30 12.83
C ASN A 335 -43.31 0.47 12.71
N ARG A 336 -43.32 1.54 11.92
CA ARG A 336 -42.11 2.33 11.67
C ARG A 336 -41.56 3.03 12.91
N ALA A 337 -42.43 3.53 13.78
CA ALA A 337 -42.01 4.19 15.01
C ALA A 337 -41.26 3.23 15.95
N ALA A 338 -41.72 1.98 16.05
CA ALA A 338 -41.03 0.94 16.81
C ALA A 338 -39.66 0.62 16.20
N LEU A 339 -39.57 0.45 14.88
CA LEU A 339 -38.30 0.19 14.20
C LEU A 339 -37.31 1.35 14.35
N ASP A 340 -37.77 2.59 14.21
CA ASP A 340 -36.94 3.78 14.34
C ASP A 340 -36.41 3.92 15.79
N ALA A 341 -37.23 3.61 16.80
CA ALA A 341 -36.80 3.57 18.20
C ALA A 341 -35.71 2.51 18.46
N ILE A 342 -35.88 1.31 17.90
CA ILE A 342 -34.90 0.21 17.98
C ILE A 342 -33.59 0.59 17.29
N GLU A 343 -33.65 1.15 16.08
CA GLU A 343 -32.45 1.60 15.37
C GLU A 343 -31.77 2.79 16.05
N GLN A 344 -32.54 3.69 16.66
CA GLN A 344 -32.01 4.79 17.45
C GLN A 344 -31.26 4.25 18.68
N ALA A 345 -31.81 3.24 19.36
CA ALA A 345 -31.14 2.56 20.46
C ALA A 345 -29.82 1.93 20.03
N ALA A 346 -29.76 1.35 18.82
CA ALA A 346 -28.51 0.84 18.26
C ALA A 346 -27.47 1.94 18.04
N ARG A 347 -27.91 3.11 17.52
CA ARG A 347 -27.05 4.27 17.22
C ARG A 347 -26.51 4.97 18.46
N LEU A 348 -27.03 4.70 19.66
CA LEU A 348 -26.48 5.24 20.91
C LEU A 348 -25.06 4.75 21.17
N ASN A 349 -24.68 3.59 20.63
CA ASN A 349 -23.32 3.07 20.71
C ASN A 349 -22.64 3.15 19.33
N PRO A 350 -21.76 4.14 19.09
CA PRO A 350 -21.10 4.32 17.79
C PRO A 350 -20.10 3.20 17.46
N GLU A 351 -19.79 2.32 18.42
CA GLU A 351 -18.85 1.21 18.24
C GLU A 351 -19.51 -0.04 17.64
N THR A 352 -20.84 -0.07 17.53
CA THR A 352 -21.59 -1.16 16.88
C THR A 352 -22.27 -0.68 15.61
N VAL A 353 -22.05 -1.40 14.51
CA VAL A 353 -22.57 -1.04 13.18
C VAL A 353 -23.66 -2.02 12.78
N ILE A 354 -24.84 -1.50 12.38
CA ILE A 354 -25.84 -2.28 11.65
C ILE A 354 -25.33 -2.43 10.21
N VAL A 355 -24.79 -3.59 9.88
CA VAL A 355 -24.25 -3.88 8.53
C VAL A 355 -25.33 -4.33 7.55
N ASN A 356 -26.46 -4.84 8.06
CA ASN A 356 -27.59 -5.24 7.23
C ASN A 356 -28.90 -5.19 8.03
N LYS A 357 -29.98 -4.81 7.35
CA LYS A 357 -31.36 -4.87 7.84
C LYS A 357 -32.20 -5.62 6.81
N PHE A 358 -32.86 -6.68 7.25
CA PHE A 358 -33.79 -7.44 6.41
C PHE A 358 -35.20 -7.35 7.02
N GLU A 359 -36.13 -6.73 6.30
CA GLU A 359 -37.52 -6.55 6.71
C GLU A 359 -38.42 -7.53 5.96
N ASP A 360 -39.14 -8.39 6.67
CA ASP A 360 -40.19 -9.23 6.10
C ASP A 360 -41.55 -8.76 6.61
N ARG A 361 -42.28 -8.04 5.74
CA ARG A 361 -43.61 -7.51 6.05
C ARG A 361 -44.70 -8.58 6.15
N ALA A 362 -44.60 -9.68 5.41
CA ALA A 362 -45.58 -10.75 5.48
C ALA A 362 -45.47 -11.49 6.81
N TYR A 363 -44.25 -11.76 7.25
CA TYR A 363 -43.96 -12.41 8.53
C TYR A 363 -44.07 -11.47 9.73
N ASN A 364 -44.09 -10.16 9.46
CA ASN A 364 -44.03 -9.10 10.46
C ASN A 364 -42.82 -9.28 11.39
N ARG A 365 -41.65 -9.40 10.77
CA ARG A 365 -40.38 -9.68 11.44
C ARG A 365 -39.25 -8.93 10.76
N VAL A 366 -38.33 -8.38 11.53
CA VAL A 366 -37.11 -7.73 11.04
C VAL A 366 -35.90 -8.46 11.61
N ARG A 367 -34.84 -8.56 10.79
CA ARG A 367 -33.53 -9.04 11.22
C ARG A 367 -32.50 -7.93 11.06
N TYR A 368 -31.84 -7.58 12.15
CA TYR A 368 -30.67 -6.73 12.16
C TYR A 368 -29.41 -7.58 12.20
N THR A 369 -28.42 -7.25 11.38
CA THR A 369 -27.07 -7.81 11.46
C THR A 369 -26.16 -6.73 12.00
N LEU A 370 -25.63 -6.96 13.20
CA LEU A 370 -24.78 -6.04 13.95
C LEU A 370 -23.35 -6.58 13.95
N VAL A 371 -22.37 -5.69 13.81
CA VAL A 371 -20.95 -6.05 13.92
C VAL A 371 -20.26 -5.09 14.88
N SER A 372 -19.51 -5.65 15.84
CA SER A 372 -18.67 -4.93 16.79
C SER A 372 -17.63 -5.88 17.39
N TYR A 373 -16.71 -5.33 18.16
CA TYR A 373 -15.71 -6.11 18.89
C TYR A 373 -16.17 -6.47 20.32
N VAL A 374 -15.45 -7.42 20.92
CA VAL A 374 -15.46 -7.77 22.34
C VAL A 374 -14.02 -7.69 22.82
N VAL A 375 -13.77 -6.99 23.92
CA VAL A 375 -12.48 -6.91 24.59
C VAL A 375 -12.38 -8.03 25.61
N GLN A 376 -11.27 -8.74 25.59
CA GLN A 376 -10.87 -9.74 26.57
C GLN A 376 -9.77 -9.22 27.50
N ASP A 377 -9.50 -9.94 28.57
CA ASP A 377 -8.33 -9.79 29.43
C ASP A 377 -7.19 -10.75 29.02
N ILE A 378 -6.09 -10.75 29.78
CA ILE A 378 -4.91 -11.61 29.53
C ILE A 378 -5.18 -13.11 29.65
N THR A 379 -6.34 -13.49 30.18
CA THR A 379 -6.78 -14.88 30.31
C THR A 379 -7.71 -15.30 29.18
N GLY A 380 -8.06 -14.37 28.27
CA GLY A 380 -9.06 -14.59 27.23
C GLY A 380 -10.50 -14.38 27.73
N SER A 381 -10.70 -13.88 28.95
CA SER A 381 -12.03 -13.62 29.50
C SER A 381 -12.54 -12.27 29.02
N ALA A 382 -13.74 -12.21 28.46
CA ALA A 382 -14.31 -10.95 27.98
C ALA A 382 -14.64 -9.98 29.13
N ILE A 383 -14.17 -8.73 29.01
CA ILE A 383 -14.30 -7.66 30.00
C ILE A 383 -15.13 -6.46 29.51
N TYR A 384 -15.27 -6.27 28.19
CA TYR A 384 -16.09 -5.20 27.61
C TYR A 384 -16.65 -5.59 26.24
N SER A 385 -17.93 -5.32 26.00
CA SER A 385 -18.59 -5.64 24.72
C SER A 385 -19.58 -4.54 24.34
N PRO A 386 -19.21 -3.62 23.43
CA PRO A 386 -20.16 -2.69 22.82
C PRO A 386 -21.31 -3.44 22.12
N LEU A 387 -21.03 -4.63 21.58
CA LEU A 387 -22.05 -5.46 20.93
C LEU A 387 -23.14 -5.89 21.94
N GLN A 388 -22.74 -6.32 23.14
CA GLN A 388 -23.64 -6.68 24.23
C GLN A 388 -24.54 -5.51 24.60
N GLN A 389 -23.95 -4.34 24.84
CA GLN A 389 -24.68 -3.14 25.23
C GLN A 389 -25.69 -2.70 24.16
N THR A 390 -25.28 -2.75 22.89
CA THR A 390 -26.13 -2.39 21.76
C THR A 390 -27.31 -3.35 21.62
N VAL A 391 -27.06 -4.67 21.70
CA VAL A 391 -28.11 -5.68 21.66
C VAL A 391 -29.10 -5.48 22.81
N LEU A 392 -28.62 -5.25 24.04
CA LEU A 392 -29.49 -5.00 25.20
C LEU A 392 -30.34 -3.74 25.02
N ALA A 393 -29.77 -2.65 24.52
CA ALA A 393 -30.50 -1.40 24.27
C ALA A 393 -31.57 -1.58 23.18
N MET A 394 -31.26 -2.31 22.11
CA MET A 394 -32.22 -2.63 21.05
C MET A 394 -33.35 -3.53 21.57
N VAL A 395 -33.02 -4.52 22.41
CA VAL A 395 -33.99 -5.41 23.06
C VAL A 395 -34.91 -4.62 23.99
N GLU A 396 -34.37 -3.72 24.81
CA GLU A 396 -35.14 -2.84 25.70
C GLU A 396 -36.08 -1.93 24.91
N ALA A 397 -35.58 -1.28 23.85
CA ALA A 397 -36.41 -0.46 22.97
C ALA A 397 -37.51 -1.28 22.28
N ALA A 398 -37.21 -2.51 21.87
CA ALA A 398 -38.19 -3.41 21.27
C ALA A 398 -39.30 -3.76 22.27
N PHE A 399 -38.94 -4.16 23.50
CA PHE A 399 -39.92 -4.48 24.55
C PHE A 399 -40.78 -3.26 24.93
N GLY A 400 -40.20 -2.06 24.92
CA GLY A 400 -40.95 -0.83 25.21
C GLY A 400 -41.87 -0.37 24.08
N ALA A 401 -41.56 -0.71 22.82
CA ALA A 401 -42.27 -0.21 21.65
C ALA A 401 -43.26 -1.21 21.02
N ILE A 402 -43.14 -2.50 21.33
CA ILE A 402 -43.92 -3.56 20.67
C ILE A 402 -44.87 -4.21 21.68
N ASN A 403 -46.16 -4.18 21.35
CA ASN A 403 -47.20 -4.92 22.07
C ASN A 403 -47.63 -6.14 21.24
N LEU A 404 -47.27 -7.33 21.69
CA LEU A 404 -47.59 -8.58 21.00
C LEU A 404 -49.08 -8.90 20.92
N GLU A 405 -49.91 -8.39 21.85
CA GLU A 405 -51.37 -8.61 21.83
C GLU A 405 -52.03 -7.97 20.60
N LEU A 406 -51.41 -6.90 20.09
CA LEU A 406 -51.86 -6.17 18.90
C LEU A 406 -51.12 -6.62 17.63
N HIS A 407 -50.19 -7.56 17.75
CA HIS A 407 -49.30 -7.95 16.68
C HIS A 407 -49.84 -9.13 15.84
N SER A 408 -49.74 -9.04 14.52
CA SER A 408 -50.13 -10.10 13.57
C SER A 408 -49.03 -10.39 12.56
N GLY A 409 -48.92 -11.62 12.07
CA GLY A 409 -47.90 -12.04 11.10
C GLY A 409 -47.84 -13.55 10.94
N ALA A 410 -47.34 -14.05 9.81
CA ALA A 410 -47.36 -15.48 9.47
C ALA A 410 -46.23 -16.32 10.11
N HIS A 411 -45.22 -15.68 10.71
CA HIS A 411 -44.11 -16.39 11.35
C HIS A 411 -44.45 -16.79 12.79
N PRO A 412 -44.22 -18.07 13.18
CA PRO A 412 -44.29 -18.50 14.58
C PRO A 412 -43.31 -17.70 15.44
N ARG A 413 -43.76 -17.13 16.55
CA ARG A 413 -42.92 -16.27 17.40
C ARG A 413 -42.95 -16.73 18.84
N LEU A 414 -41.84 -16.48 19.53
CA LEU A 414 -41.70 -16.78 20.95
C LEU A 414 -41.90 -15.52 21.79
N GLY A 415 -41.55 -14.35 21.25
CA GLY A 415 -41.67 -13.08 21.95
C GLY A 415 -41.41 -11.88 21.03
N VAL A 416 -41.25 -10.70 21.63
CA VAL A 416 -40.92 -9.45 20.91
C VAL A 416 -39.58 -9.61 20.19
N VAL A 417 -38.64 -10.29 20.85
CA VAL A 417 -37.36 -10.69 20.28
C VAL A 417 -37.37 -12.21 20.19
N ASP A 418 -37.29 -12.73 18.96
CA ASP A 418 -37.42 -14.16 18.70
C ASP A 418 -36.10 -14.91 18.89
N ASP A 419 -35.02 -14.32 18.40
CA ASP A 419 -33.75 -15.01 18.28
C ASP A 419 -32.59 -13.99 18.29
N ILE A 420 -31.50 -14.37 18.95
CA ILE A 420 -30.27 -13.59 19.09
C ILE A 420 -29.10 -14.53 18.85
N ILE A 421 -28.56 -14.51 17.63
CA ILE A 421 -27.49 -15.42 17.22
C ILE A 421 -26.17 -14.65 17.15
N PHE A 422 -25.14 -15.14 17.85
CA PHE A 422 -23.78 -14.60 17.76
C PHE A 422 -22.90 -15.48 16.87
N HIS A 423 -22.14 -14.85 15.99
CA HIS A 423 -21.22 -15.51 15.07
C HIS A 423 -19.80 -14.95 15.24
N PRO A 424 -18.77 -15.80 15.30
CA PRO A 424 -17.39 -15.32 15.19
C PRO A 424 -17.13 -14.70 13.81
N LEU A 425 -16.36 -13.61 13.78
CA LEU A 425 -15.85 -13.01 12.55
C LEU A 425 -14.32 -12.94 12.55
N ALA A 426 -13.74 -12.96 11.36
CA ALA A 426 -12.29 -12.92 11.15
C ALA A 426 -11.55 -14.00 11.95
N ARG A 427 -10.83 -13.62 13.00
CA ARG A 427 -10.01 -14.51 13.84
C ARG A 427 -10.71 -15.00 15.11
N ALA A 428 -11.98 -14.61 15.32
CA ALA A 428 -12.71 -14.98 16.53
C ALA A 428 -13.06 -16.48 16.57
N LEU A 429 -13.13 -17.04 17.76
CA LEU A 429 -13.49 -18.44 18.02
C LEU A 429 -14.96 -18.57 18.40
N LEU A 430 -15.52 -19.77 18.20
CA LEU A 430 -16.92 -20.05 18.54
C LEU A 430 -17.18 -19.87 20.05
N ASP A 431 -16.20 -20.17 20.90
CA ASP A 431 -16.31 -20.03 22.36
C ASP A 431 -16.53 -18.57 22.79
N GLU A 432 -16.00 -17.60 22.03
CA GLU A 432 -16.14 -16.17 22.31
C GLU A 432 -17.55 -15.68 21.96
N ALA A 433 -18.11 -16.19 20.87
CA ALA A 433 -19.51 -15.98 20.51
C ALA A 433 -20.45 -16.63 21.52
N ALA A 434 -20.14 -17.85 21.96
CA ALA A 434 -20.93 -18.58 22.95
C ALA A 434 -20.90 -17.89 24.33
N TRP A 435 -19.76 -17.32 24.73
CA TRP A 435 -19.68 -16.50 25.93
C TRP A 435 -20.59 -15.28 25.85
N LEU A 436 -20.52 -14.53 24.73
CA LEU A 436 -21.33 -13.32 24.57
C LEU A 436 -22.83 -13.65 24.58
N ALA A 437 -23.23 -14.77 23.95
CA ALA A 437 -24.59 -15.27 24.02
C ALA A 437 -25.06 -15.50 25.46
N LYS A 438 -24.23 -16.16 26.29
CA LYS A 438 -24.52 -16.38 27.72
C LYS A 438 -24.59 -15.08 28.52
N ALA A 439 -23.70 -14.12 28.24
CA ALA A 439 -23.67 -12.83 28.93
C ALA A 439 -24.93 -11.99 28.62
N VAL A 440 -25.31 -11.91 27.35
CA VAL A 440 -26.55 -11.25 26.92
C VAL A 440 -27.77 -11.94 27.52
N ALA A 441 -27.79 -13.27 27.55
CA ALA A 441 -28.87 -14.04 28.17
C ALA A 441 -29.06 -13.68 29.65
N ALA A 442 -27.96 -13.66 30.42
CA ALA A 442 -27.97 -13.33 31.83
C ALA A 442 -28.44 -11.89 32.08
N ASP A 443 -27.96 -10.92 31.28
CA ASP A 443 -28.37 -9.52 31.41
C ASP A 443 -29.83 -9.28 31.07
N ILE A 444 -30.36 -9.93 30.02
CA ILE A 444 -31.78 -9.88 29.70
C ILE A 444 -32.58 -10.45 30.88
N ALA A 445 -32.20 -11.63 31.38
CA ALA A 445 -32.89 -12.25 32.51
C ALA A 445 -32.90 -11.35 33.76
N ASN A 446 -31.77 -10.68 34.06
CA ASN A 446 -31.64 -9.81 35.24
C ASN A 446 -32.35 -8.46 35.08
N ARG A 447 -32.25 -7.83 33.90
CA ARG A 447 -32.84 -6.49 33.67
C ARG A 447 -34.36 -6.53 33.57
N PHE A 448 -34.89 -7.59 32.98
CA PHE A 448 -36.33 -7.71 32.77
C PHE A 448 -37.02 -8.56 33.86
N GLN A 449 -36.29 -8.91 34.92
CA GLN A 449 -36.76 -9.78 36.01
C GLN A 449 -37.99 -9.25 36.80
N GLY A 450 -38.41 -8.00 36.57
CA GLY A 450 -39.60 -7.39 37.18
C GLY A 450 -40.55 -6.65 36.22
N GLN A 451 -40.28 -6.66 34.91
CA GLN A 451 -41.16 -6.05 33.88
C GLN A 451 -41.97 -7.11 33.11
N TRP A 452 -42.15 -8.29 33.71
CA TRP A 452 -42.89 -9.40 33.13
C TRP A 452 -44.39 -9.06 33.06
N ASN A 453 -44.79 -8.44 31.95
CA ASN A 453 -46.16 -8.50 31.51
C ASN A 453 -46.39 -9.93 30.97
N PRO A 454 -47.44 -10.68 31.38
CA PRO A 454 -47.74 -12.01 30.83
C PRO A 454 -47.84 -12.06 29.29
N SER A 455 -47.94 -10.92 28.61
CA SER A 455 -47.88 -10.76 27.17
C SER A 455 -46.48 -10.97 26.53
N ASN A 456 -45.41 -11.02 27.33
CA ASN A 456 -44.00 -11.15 26.88
C ASN A 456 -43.30 -12.33 27.59
N VAL A 457 -43.21 -13.48 26.93
CA VAL A 457 -42.69 -14.77 27.48
C VAL A 457 -41.34 -15.13 26.81
N PRO A 458 -40.39 -15.84 27.49
CA PRO A 458 -38.98 -15.80 27.09
C PRO A 458 -38.52 -16.81 26.04
N PHE A 459 -37.46 -16.37 25.37
CA PHE A 459 -36.47 -16.91 24.43
C PHE A 459 -36.11 -18.41 24.43
N ILE A 460 -35.63 -18.88 23.27
CA ILE A 460 -34.70 -20.01 23.14
C ILE A 460 -33.33 -19.43 22.76
N PHE A 461 -32.29 -19.72 23.54
CA PHE A 461 -30.89 -19.52 23.13
C PHE A 461 -30.45 -20.78 22.39
N CYS A 462 -30.09 -20.68 21.10
CA CYS A 462 -29.44 -21.75 20.36
C CYS A 462 -27.97 -21.42 20.10
#